data_AF-A0A2V6EQT2-F1
#
_entry.id   AF-A0A2V6EQT2-F1
#
_cell.length_a   1.000
_cell.length_b   1.000
_cell.length_c   1.000
_cell.angle_alpha   90.00
_cell.angle_beta   90.00
_cell.angle_gamma   90.00
#
_symmetry.space_group_name_H-M   'P 1'
#
loop_
_entity.id
_entity.type
_entity.pdbx_description
1 polymer ?
#
loop_
_entity_poly.entity_id
_entity_poly.type
_entity_poly.pdbx_seq_one_letter_code
_entity_poly.pdbx_strand_id
1 'polypeptide(L)'
;MLVYFALFAVSCVVLLAAAIVRPRLIYEYPYFMAAAFTAFILPQAYALYRDLWGGIYLPTALLMCFLCLACCWLGYQRRPHPGLLEKLNIPIDAARFLQGGIVLVLIGWYFTYKLGTLSEEESANMMTGIPTVYQFFAGLDYPGFAICFYCALKRRWIIAWLATVAAAVIPMQAALFYGRREPTVLFLLSVALGIYFIKGKAAPRWAILAAIMAAMLAIPSTSEYRQLAKEDPLKALRAINFKEQFQEALDPNAISELKNATAVIAATEATGDYEFGAGYWNQIVFRFVPAQLLGQDFKNALMIGGEQRDMSDFVENVFGFGLPVGLTVTGMGDSFNEFGYLGCLFFAALGYLFKTLWAAANRPNGTMAQILYIQVTTSAMRAATHQTIDFLPGFIYSVIFIGAIAFYATERGVFTAPFSRVHSPSQLLSK
;
A
#
# COMPACT_ATOMS: atom_id res chain seq x y z
N MET A 1 -1.78 21.39 -21.74
CA MET A 1 -0.75 20.38 -21.41
C MET A 1 0.22 20.88 -20.33
N LEU A 2 1.05 21.91 -20.61
CA LEU A 2 2.02 22.46 -19.63
C LEU A 2 1.37 22.86 -18.29
N VAL A 3 0.16 23.44 -18.33
CA VAL A 3 -0.58 23.85 -17.12
C VAL A 3 -0.84 22.67 -16.18
N TYR A 4 -1.33 21.53 -16.68
CA TYR A 4 -1.65 20.38 -15.84
C TYR A 4 -0.41 19.70 -15.27
N PHE A 5 0.64 19.56 -16.07
CA PHE A 5 1.94 19.08 -15.58
C PHE A 5 2.50 20.00 -14.48
N ALA A 6 2.48 21.32 -14.70
CA ALA A 6 2.95 22.30 -13.73
C ALA A 6 2.14 22.23 -12.42
N LEU A 7 0.81 22.14 -12.50
CA LEU A 7 -0.05 22.00 -11.32
C LEU A 7 0.28 20.73 -10.52
N PHE A 8 0.46 19.59 -11.22
CA PHE A 8 0.84 18.33 -10.59
C PHE A 8 2.23 18.40 -9.93
N ALA A 9 3.24 18.89 -10.66
CA ALA A 9 4.61 19.00 -10.18
C ALA A 9 4.73 19.97 -8.99
N VAL A 10 4.09 21.13 -9.06
CA VAL A 10 4.06 22.12 -7.97
C VAL A 10 3.39 21.52 -6.73
N SER A 11 2.30 20.76 -6.90
CA SER A 11 1.62 20.10 -5.77
C SER A 11 2.53 19.08 -5.08
N CYS A 12 3.27 18.28 -5.84
CA CYS A 12 4.27 17.36 -5.30
C CYS A 12 5.34 18.12 -4.49
N VAL A 13 5.91 19.18 -5.07
CA VAL A 13 6.96 19.98 -4.42
C VAL A 13 6.45 20.67 -3.16
N VAL A 14 5.26 21.27 -3.18
CA VAL A 14 4.69 21.99 -2.02
C VAL A 14 4.47 21.04 -0.84
N LEU A 15 3.89 19.87 -1.08
CA LEU A 15 3.66 18.87 -0.03
C LEU A 15 5.00 18.33 0.50
N LEU A 16 5.95 17.99 -0.38
CA LEU A 16 7.26 17.51 0.06
C LEU A 16 8.06 18.58 0.82
N ALA A 17 8.03 19.83 0.38
CA ALA A 17 8.67 20.93 1.09
C ALA A 17 8.10 21.08 2.50
N ALA A 18 6.78 20.96 2.67
CA ALA A 18 6.16 20.97 3.99
C ALA A 18 6.67 19.81 4.87
N ALA A 19 6.83 18.61 4.30
CA ALA A 19 7.38 17.46 5.01
C ALA A 19 8.86 17.63 5.38
N ILE A 20 9.68 18.27 4.54
CA ILE A 20 11.08 18.58 4.84
C ILE A 20 11.16 19.63 5.97
N VAL A 21 10.32 20.67 5.92
CA VAL A 21 10.27 21.70 6.98
C VAL A 21 9.84 21.07 8.31
N ARG A 22 8.80 20.21 8.27
CA ARG A 22 8.24 19.49 9.43
C ARG A 22 8.31 17.96 9.21
N PRO A 23 9.44 17.30 9.55
CA PRO A 23 9.68 15.90 9.23
C PRO A 23 8.62 14.90 9.69
N ARG A 24 7.87 15.19 10.77
CA ARG A 24 6.76 14.34 11.22
C ARG A 24 5.69 14.14 10.15
N LEU A 25 5.50 15.13 9.27
CA LEU A 25 4.43 15.13 8.29
C LEU A 25 4.62 14.03 7.24
N ILE A 26 5.86 13.54 7.01
CA ILE A 26 6.11 12.48 6.02
C ILE A 26 5.35 11.18 6.34
N TYR A 27 4.97 10.98 7.60
CA TYR A 27 4.20 9.82 8.03
C TYR A 27 2.68 10.03 7.88
N GLU A 28 2.23 11.26 7.68
CA GLU A 28 0.84 11.58 7.41
C GLU A 28 0.53 11.38 5.92
N TYR A 29 -0.64 10.81 5.64
CA TYR A 29 -1.00 10.29 4.31
C TYR A 29 -0.73 11.24 3.12
N PRO A 30 -1.14 12.52 3.11
CA PRO A 30 -0.96 13.38 1.93
C PRO A 30 0.51 13.58 1.54
N TYR A 31 1.39 13.66 2.54
CA TYR A 31 2.82 13.91 2.34
C TYR A 31 3.56 12.64 1.96
N PHE A 32 3.16 11.51 2.55
CA PHE A 32 3.62 10.19 2.13
C PHE A 32 3.21 9.92 0.66
N MET A 33 1.96 10.20 0.29
CA MET A 33 1.52 10.09 -1.09
C MET A 33 2.29 11.05 -2.00
N ALA A 34 2.52 12.30 -1.60
CA ALA A 34 3.36 13.21 -2.38
C ALA A 34 4.77 12.63 -2.65
N ALA A 35 5.37 11.93 -1.69
CA ALA A 35 6.63 11.21 -1.89
C ALA A 35 6.50 10.06 -2.90
N ALA A 36 5.43 9.26 -2.80
CA ALA A 36 5.16 8.18 -3.76
C ALA A 36 4.91 8.70 -5.17
N PHE A 37 4.07 9.72 -5.33
CA PHE A 37 3.81 10.39 -6.62
C PHE A 37 5.10 11.01 -7.18
N THR A 38 5.94 11.64 -6.35
CA THR A 38 7.22 12.20 -6.79
C THR A 38 8.21 11.12 -7.20
N ALA A 39 8.29 10.02 -6.46
CA ALA A 39 9.25 8.95 -6.74
C ALA A 39 8.89 8.09 -7.95
N PHE A 40 7.57 7.90 -8.19
CA PHE A 40 7.07 6.96 -9.19
C PHE A 40 6.40 7.66 -10.38
N ILE A 41 5.43 8.55 -10.14
CA ILE A 41 4.58 9.12 -11.19
C ILE A 41 5.24 10.33 -11.86
N LEU A 42 5.92 11.20 -11.12
CA LEU A 42 6.47 12.45 -11.65
C LEU A 42 7.52 12.26 -12.76
N PRO A 43 8.49 11.32 -12.66
CA PRO A 43 9.43 11.05 -13.75
C PRO A 43 8.71 10.58 -15.01
N GLN A 44 7.74 9.67 -14.87
CA GLN A 44 6.95 9.15 -15.99
C GLN A 44 6.05 10.23 -16.61
N ALA A 45 5.46 11.12 -15.79
CA ALA A 45 4.68 12.26 -16.25
C ALA A 45 5.54 13.26 -17.02
N TYR A 46 6.80 13.44 -16.62
CA TYR A 46 7.76 14.27 -17.34
C TYR A 46 8.16 13.66 -18.69
N ALA A 47 8.45 12.35 -18.73
CA ALA A 47 8.72 11.64 -19.98
C ALA A 47 7.52 11.75 -20.95
N LEU A 48 6.31 11.49 -20.43
CA LEU A 48 5.08 11.56 -21.20
C LEU A 48 4.74 12.97 -21.67
N TYR A 49 5.04 14.01 -20.89
CA TYR A 49 4.87 15.41 -21.32
C TYR A 49 5.75 15.76 -22.54
N ARG A 50 6.92 15.13 -22.65
CA ARG A 50 7.87 15.35 -23.76
C ARG A 50 7.58 14.50 -24.98
N ASP A 51 6.89 13.39 -24.78
CA ASP A 51 6.41 12.53 -25.85
C ASP A 51 5.06 13.04 -26.35
N LEU A 52 4.82 13.08 -27.66
CA LEU A 52 3.46 13.29 -28.18
C LEU A 52 2.60 12.02 -28.03
N TRP A 53 3.19 10.94 -27.51
CA TRP A 53 2.54 9.68 -27.17
C TRP A 53 1.50 9.89 -26.07
N GLY A 54 0.23 9.77 -26.43
CA GLY A 54 -0.92 10.15 -25.62
C GLY A 54 -1.78 11.25 -26.26
N GLY A 55 -1.26 11.97 -27.25
CA GLY A 55 -2.02 12.88 -28.11
C GLY A 55 -3.01 13.77 -27.35
N ILE A 56 -4.29 13.62 -27.69
CA ILE A 56 -5.39 14.38 -27.09
C ILE A 56 -5.74 13.97 -25.64
N TYR A 57 -5.31 12.80 -25.18
CA TYR A 57 -5.64 12.22 -23.86
C TYR A 57 -4.56 12.46 -22.79
N LEU A 58 -3.36 12.89 -23.20
CA LEU A 58 -2.29 13.31 -22.30
C LEU A 58 -2.73 14.42 -21.29
N PRO A 59 -3.48 15.46 -21.70
CA PRO A 59 -4.03 16.43 -20.76
C PRO A 59 -4.94 15.80 -19.69
N THR A 60 -5.78 14.83 -20.07
CA THR A 60 -6.67 14.11 -19.15
C THR A 60 -5.88 13.32 -18.11
N ALA A 61 -4.84 12.58 -18.54
CA ALA A 61 -3.99 11.81 -17.63
C ALA A 61 -3.23 12.71 -16.63
N LEU A 62 -2.64 13.81 -17.11
CA LEU A 62 -1.94 14.77 -16.24
C LEU A 62 -2.88 15.49 -15.27
N LEU A 63 -4.09 15.82 -15.74
CA LEU A 63 -5.12 16.39 -14.88
C LEU A 63 -5.55 15.38 -13.80
N MET A 64 -5.72 14.10 -14.15
CA MET A 64 -6.01 13.05 -13.17
C MET A 64 -4.89 12.89 -12.14
N CYS A 65 -3.61 12.94 -12.52
CA CYS A 65 -2.50 12.94 -11.56
C CYS A 65 -2.61 14.09 -10.55
N PHE A 66 -2.90 15.31 -11.02
CA PHE A 66 -3.10 16.46 -10.15
C PHE A 66 -4.32 16.29 -9.23
N LEU A 67 -5.47 15.90 -9.80
CA LEU A 67 -6.72 15.74 -9.04
C LEU A 67 -6.59 14.67 -7.96
N CYS A 68 -5.97 13.52 -8.26
CA CYS A 68 -5.78 12.44 -7.28
C CYS A 68 -4.90 12.90 -6.10
N LEU A 69 -3.80 13.61 -6.35
CA LEU A 69 -2.95 14.15 -5.30
C LEU A 69 -3.65 15.27 -4.50
N ALA A 70 -4.36 16.17 -5.18
CA ALA A 70 -5.15 17.22 -4.53
C ALA A 70 -6.24 16.61 -3.63
N CYS A 71 -6.93 15.57 -4.09
CA CYS A 71 -7.92 14.84 -3.32
C CYS A 71 -7.31 14.12 -2.11
N CYS A 72 -6.10 13.56 -2.20
CA CYS A 72 -5.38 13.04 -1.03
C CYS A 72 -5.29 14.08 0.09
N TRP A 73 -4.91 15.32 -0.27
CA TRP A 73 -4.81 16.43 0.68
C TRP A 73 -6.19 16.89 1.17
N LEU A 74 -7.14 17.14 0.27
CA LEU A 74 -8.49 17.62 0.60
C LEU A 74 -9.24 16.67 1.53
N GLY A 75 -9.19 15.36 1.25
CA GLY A 75 -9.78 14.33 2.10
C GLY A 75 -9.21 14.36 3.52
N TYR A 76 -7.89 14.56 3.63
CA TYR A 76 -7.18 14.57 4.90
C TYR A 76 -7.43 15.83 5.76
N GLN A 77 -7.89 16.94 5.17
CA GLN A 77 -8.27 18.14 5.91
C GLN A 77 -9.60 18.01 6.68
N ARG A 78 -10.40 16.98 6.38
CA ARG A 78 -11.68 16.73 7.07
C ARG A 78 -11.46 16.33 8.53
N ARG A 79 -12.47 16.56 9.37
CA ARG A 79 -12.43 16.14 10.79
C ARG A 79 -12.48 14.61 10.90
N PRO A 80 -11.66 13.96 11.75
CA PRO A 80 -11.71 12.53 11.95
C PRO A 80 -13.12 11.99 12.27
N HIS A 81 -13.46 10.79 11.78
CA HIS A 81 -14.77 10.20 12.03
C HIS A 81 -14.93 9.79 13.51
N PRO A 82 -15.86 10.38 14.28
CA PRO A 82 -15.94 10.17 15.73
C PRO A 82 -16.20 8.70 16.11
N GLY A 83 -17.13 8.02 15.43
CA GLY A 83 -17.46 6.62 15.73
C GLY A 83 -16.31 5.63 15.47
N LEU A 84 -15.48 5.86 14.44
CA LEU A 84 -14.34 5.00 14.16
C LEU A 84 -13.19 5.25 15.15
N LEU A 85 -13.01 6.50 15.56
CA LEU A 85 -12.04 6.85 16.60
C LEU A 85 -12.33 6.14 17.93
N GLU A 86 -13.61 6.01 18.29
CA GLU A 86 -14.02 5.30 19.50
C GLU A 86 -13.82 3.78 19.35
N LYS A 87 -14.30 3.21 18.25
CA LYS A 87 -14.14 1.77 17.95
C LYS A 87 -12.68 1.30 17.91
N LEU A 88 -11.74 2.16 17.51
CA LEU A 88 -10.31 1.82 17.45
C LEU A 88 -9.54 2.09 18.75
N ASN A 89 -10.16 2.72 19.73
CA ASN A 89 -9.53 3.08 21.01
C ASN A 89 -9.70 1.96 22.04
N ILE A 90 -9.19 0.77 21.71
CA ILE A 90 -9.35 -0.46 22.50
C ILE A 90 -8.10 -0.68 23.36
N PRO A 91 -8.22 -0.89 24.68
CA PRO A 91 -7.07 -1.25 25.52
C PRO A 91 -6.58 -2.66 25.16
N ILE A 92 -5.28 -2.79 24.87
CA ILE A 92 -4.67 -4.02 24.38
C ILE A 92 -3.61 -4.53 25.36
N ASP A 93 -3.77 -5.77 25.79
CA ASP A 93 -2.77 -6.53 26.53
C ASP A 93 -1.62 -6.91 25.60
N ALA A 94 -0.41 -6.42 25.91
CA ALA A 94 0.75 -6.59 25.05
C ALA A 94 1.23 -8.06 24.92
N ALA A 95 0.97 -8.91 25.92
CA ALA A 95 1.38 -10.31 25.89
C ALA A 95 0.47 -11.12 24.96
N ARG A 96 -0.85 -10.96 25.10
CA ARG A 96 -1.84 -11.58 24.19
C ARG A 96 -1.69 -11.05 22.77
N PHE A 97 -1.36 -9.77 22.62
CA PHE A 97 -1.10 -9.18 21.32
C PHE A 97 0.13 -9.80 20.65
N LEU A 98 1.22 -9.99 21.39
CA LEU A 98 2.41 -10.68 20.90
C LEU A 98 2.10 -12.14 20.51
N GLN A 99 1.34 -12.88 21.32
CA GLN A 99 0.92 -14.24 20.98
C GLN A 99 0.15 -14.27 19.65
N GLY A 100 -0.80 -13.35 19.47
CA GLY A 100 -1.52 -13.21 18.20
C GLY A 100 -0.60 -12.92 17.02
N GLY A 101 0.38 -12.02 17.19
CA GLY A 101 1.40 -11.74 16.18
C GLY A 101 2.22 -12.98 15.80
N ILE A 102 2.67 -13.77 16.78
CA ILE A 102 3.41 -15.02 16.55
C ILE A 102 2.55 -16.03 15.77
N VAL A 103 1.26 -16.17 16.11
CA VAL A 103 0.35 -17.05 15.38
C VAL A 103 0.24 -16.65 13.91
N LEU A 104 0.11 -15.34 13.62
CA LEU A 104 0.07 -14.85 12.24
C LEU A 104 1.36 -15.17 11.47
N VAL A 105 2.52 -15.00 12.10
CA VAL A 105 3.83 -15.33 11.52
C VAL A 105 3.92 -16.82 11.21
N LEU A 106 3.53 -17.69 12.15
CA LEU A 106 3.57 -19.14 11.95
C LEU A 106 2.66 -19.59 10.79
N ILE A 107 1.46 -19.02 10.68
CA ILE A 107 0.56 -19.29 9.54
C ILE A 107 1.21 -18.79 8.25
N GLY A 108 1.74 -17.56 8.23
CA GLY A 108 2.41 -16.99 7.07
C GLY A 108 3.59 -17.83 6.59
N TRP A 109 4.42 -18.31 7.52
CA TRP A 109 5.54 -19.21 7.25
C TRP A 109 5.08 -20.54 6.66
N TYR A 110 4.09 -21.18 7.28
CA TYR A 110 3.56 -22.44 6.80
C TYR A 110 3.06 -22.35 5.36
N PHE A 111 2.27 -21.31 5.05
CA PHE A 111 1.73 -21.14 3.70
C PHE A 111 2.77 -20.66 2.69
N THR A 112 3.80 -19.93 3.12
CA THR A 112 4.95 -19.59 2.26
C THR A 112 5.76 -20.84 1.90
N TYR A 113 5.99 -21.72 2.87
CA TYR A 113 6.60 -23.03 2.62
C TYR A 113 5.76 -23.85 1.63
N LYS A 114 4.44 -23.92 1.83
CA LYS A 114 3.53 -24.63 0.92
C LYS A 114 3.54 -24.05 -0.50
N LEU A 115 3.62 -22.73 -0.63
CA LEU A 115 3.77 -22.07 -1.93
C LEU A 115 5.05 -22.52 -2.65
N GLY A 116 6.15 -22.66 -1.91
CA GLY A 116 7.43 -23.14 -2.46
C GLY A 116 7.47 -24.64 -2.82
N THR A 117 6.45 -25.40 -2.44
CA THR A 117 6.33 -26.83 -2.78
C THR A 117 5.45 -27.11 -4.00
N LEU A 118 4.85 -26.08 -4.59
CA LEU A 118 4.01 -26.22 -5.78
C LEU A 118 4.86 -26.58 -7.00
N SER A 119 4.28 -27.34 -7.94
CA SER A 119 4.92 -27.62 -9.23
C SER A 119 5.08 -26.35 -10.07
N GLU A 120 5.92 -26.39 -11.11
CA GLU A 120 6.10 -25.24 -12.02
C GLU A 120 4.79 -24.87 -12.75
N GLU A 121 3.96 -25.86 -13.09
CA GLU A 121 2.66 -25.65 -13.76
C GLU A 121 1.64 -24.99 -12.83
N GLU A 122 1.58 -25.39 -11.56
CA GLU A 122 0.76 -24.73 -10.54
C GLU A 122 1.30 -23.33 -10.21
N SER A 123 2.61 -23.16 -10.24
CA SER A 123 3.27 -21.86 -10.02
C SER A 123 3.05 -20.89 -11.18
N ALA A 124 2.85 -21.37 -12.41
CA ALA A 124 2.48 -20.53 -13.55
C ALA A 124 1.06 -19.95 -13.40
N ASN A 125 0.17 -20.64 -12.69
CA ASN A 125 -1.23 -20.25 -12.47
C ASN A 125 -1.43 -19.41 -11.18
N MET A 126 -0.47 -18.59 -10.73
CA MET A 126 -0.54 -17.88 -9.43
C MET A 126 -1.84 -17.07 -9.19
N MET A 127 -2.53 -16.68 -10.27
CA MET A 127 -3.77 -15.89 -10.21
C MET A 127 -5.03 -16.72 -10.00
N THR A 128 -4.97 -18.05 -10.03
CA THR A 128 -6.11 -18.93 -9.78
C THR A 128 -5.72 -20.14 -8.93
N GLY A 129 -6.71 -20.90 -8.46
CA GLY A 129 -6.44 -22.18 -7.79
C GLY A 129 -5.96 -22.08 -6.34
N ILE A 130 -5.35 -23.19 -5.90
CA ILE A 130 -4.68 -23.34 -4.60
C ILE A 130 -3.53 -22.34 -4.38
N PRO A 131 -2.70 -21.98 -5.39
CA PRO A 131 -1.65 -20.98 -5.22
C PRO A 131 -2.15 -19.65 -4.66
N THR A 132 -3.32 -19.18 -5.10
CA THR A 132 -3.94 -17.94 -4.61
C THR A 132 -4.31 -18.02 -3.13
N VAL A 133 -4.81 -19.17 -2.67
CA VAL A 133 -5.13 -19.42 -1.25
C VAL A 133 -3.86 -19.42 -0.41
N TYR A 134 -2.80 -20.08 -0.89
CA TYR A 134 -1.52 -20.09 -0.20
C TYR A 134 -0.91 -18.69 -0.10
N GLN A 135 -0.96 -17.91 -1.17
CA GLN A 135 -0.49 -16.53 -1.16
C GLN A 135 -1.32 -15.64 -0.22
N PHE A 136 -2.63 -15.86 -0.13
CA PHE A 136 -3.52 -15.14 0.79
C PHE A 136 -3.05 -15.30 2.25
N PHE A 137 -2.83 -16.53 2.70
CA PHE A 137 -2.40 -16.79 4.08
C PHE A 137 -0.91 -16.51 4.31
N ALA A 138 -0.05 -16.68 3.30
CA ALA A 138 1.35 -16.27 3.36
C ALA A 138 1.49 -14.77 3.70
N GLY A 139 0.55 -13.95 3.22
CA GLY A 139 0.48 -12.52 3.53
C GLY A 139 0.27 -12.19 5.01
N LEU A 140 -0.04 -13.15 5.89
CA LEU A 140 -0.23 -12.90 7.34
C LEU A 140 1.09 -12.61 8.06
N ASP A 141 2.22 -12.96 7.45
CA ASP A 141 3.54 -12.67 8.01
C ASP A 141 3.77 -11.16 8.16
N TYR A 142 3.29 -10.31 7.25
CA TYR A 142 3.46 -8.85 7.31
C TYR A 142 2.76 -8.18 8.50
N PRO A 143 1.46 -8.40 8.78
CA PRO A 143 0.84 -7.91 10.01
C PRO A 143 1.43 -8.58 11.26
N GLY A 144 1.84 -9.86 11.17
CA GLY A 144 2.54 -10.56 12.24
C GLY A 144 3.86 -9.91 12.63
N PHE A 145 4.69 -9.54 11.64
CA PHE A 145 5.93 -8.78 11.82
C PHE A 145 5.68 -7.44 12.50
N ALA A 146 4.71 -6.65 12.00
CA ALA A 146 4.41 -5.34 12.59
C ALA A 146 3.98 -5.43 14.05
N ILE A 147 3.17 -6.44 14.42
CA ILE A 147 2.76 -6.69 15.80
C ILE A 147 3.96 -7.11 16.68
N CYS A 148 4.78 -8.06 16.21
CA CYS A 148 5.94 -8.53 16.96
C CYS A 148 6.94 -7.40 17.20
N PHE A 149 7.25 -6.63 16.14
CA PHE A 149 8.16 -5.48 16.22
C PHE A 149 7.63 -4.40 17.17
N TYR A 150 6.33 -4.12 17.10
CA TYR A 150 5.69 -3.18 18.02
C TYR A 150 5.85 -3.59 19.49
N CYS A 151 5.54 -4.86 19.81
CA CYS A 151 5.70 -5.38 21.16
C CYS A 151 7.17 -5.37 21.62
N ALA A 152 8.10 -5.69 20.71
CA ALA A 152 9.54 -5.64 20.99
C ALA A 152 10.01 -4.22 21.36
N LEU A 153 9.56 -3.20 20.62
CA LEU A 153 9.90 -1.81 20.90
C LEU A 153 9.27 -1.27 22.20
N LYS A 154 8.01 -1.68 22.48
CA LYS A 154 7.22 -1.18 23.62
C LYS A 154 7.64 -1.81 24.95
N ARG A 155 7.77 -3.14 25.00
CA ARG A 155 8.04 -3.89 26.24
C ARG A 155 9.49 -4.34 26.40
N ARG A 156 10.30 -4.32 25.33
CA ARG A 156 11.71 -4.77 25.33
C ARG A 156 11.90 -6.22 25.77
N TRP A 157 10.89 -7.08 25.59
CA TRP A 157 11.01 -8.50 25.89
C TRP A 157 11.89 -9.19 24.86
N ILE A 158 12.80 -10.05 25.33
CA ILE A 158 13.71 -10.84 24.46
C ILE A 158 12.89 -11.70 23.49
N ILE A 159 11.82 -12.33 23.98
CA ILE A 159 10.93 -13.17 23.16
C ILE A 159 10.31 -12.36 22.01
N ALA A 160 9.92 -11.11 22.27
CA ALA A 160 9.36 -10.25 21.22
C ALA A 160 10.40 -9.88 20.16
N TRP A 161 11.66 -9.64 20.56
CA TRP A 161 12.76 -9.43 19.62
C TRP A 161 13.09 -10.68 18.80
N LEU A 162 13.12 -11.86 19.43
CA LEU A 162 13.31 -13.12 18.71
C LEU A 162 12.19 -13.36 17.70
N ALA A 163 10.94 -13.15 18.10
CA ALA A 163 9.78 -13.26 17.21
C ALA A 163 9.84 -12.23 16.06
N THR A 164 10.32 -11.01 16.32
CA THR A 164 10.53 -9.99 15.30
C THR A 164 11.59 -10.42 14.28
N VAL A 165 12.74 -10.93 14.74
CA VAL A 165 13.83 -11.37 13.87
C VAL A 165 13.37 -12.55 13.01
N ALA A 166 12.62 -13.49 13.59
CA ALA A 166 11.97 -14.55 12.84
C ALA A 166 11.02 -13.97 11.78
N ALA A 167 10.05 -13.15 12.18
CA ALA A 167 9.09 -12.54 11.27
C ALA A 167 9.72 -11.66 10.18
N ALA A 168 10.94 -11.14 10.37
CA ALA A 168 11.64 -10.35 9.37
C ALA A 168 12.19 -11.19 8.20
N VAL A 169 12.31 -12.51 8.33
CA VAL A 169 12.94 -13.38 7.32
C VAL A 169 12.20 -13.29 5.98
N ILE A 170 10.87 -13.45 5.96
CA ILE A 170 10.10 -13.44 4.72
C ILE A 170 10.10 -12.06 4.05
N PRO A 171 9.83 -10.94 4.75
CA PRO A 171 9.86 -9.62 4.13
C PRO A 171 11.26 -9.26 3.63
N MET A 172 12.32 -9.64 4.36
CA MET A 172 13.70 -9.43 3.91
C MET A 172 14.03 -10.28 2.68
N GLN A 173 13.57 -11.53 2.64
CA GLN A 173 13.75 -12.39 1.47
C GLN A 173 13.02 -11.83 0.25
N ALA A 174 11.78 -11.36 0.42
CA ALA A 174 11.00 -10.69 -0.61
C ALA A 174 11.68 -9.43 -1.16
N ALA A 175 12.32 -8.66 -0.27
CA ALA A 175 13.05 -7.46 -0.64
C ALA A 175 14.35 -7.76 -1.39
N LEU A 176 15.18 -8.66 -0.85
CA LEU A 176 16.54 -8.91 -1.34
C LEU A 176 16.61 -9.94 -2.46
N PHE A 177 15.85 -11.03 -2.41
CA PHE A 177 16.00 -12.11 -3.41
C PHE A 177 14.98 -11.98 -4.55
N TYR A 178 13.77 -11.51 -4.24
CA TYR A 178 12.70 -11.40 -5.24
C TYR A 178 12.51 -9.98 -5.79
N GLY A 179 13.23 -8.99 -5.26
CA GLY A 179 13.14 -7.59 -5.70
C GLY A 179 11.70 -7.07 -5.68
N ARG A 180 10.88 -7.45 -4.69
CA ARG A 180 9.48 -7.05 -4.63
C ARG A 180 9.33 -5.69 -3.95
N ARG A 181 8.97 -4.66 -4.74
CA ARG A 181 8.86 -3.26 -4.29
C ARG A 181 7.89 -3.10 -3.10
N GLU A 182 6.71 -3.71 -3.18
CA GLU A 182 5.66 -3.61 -2.14
C GLU A 182 6.10 -4.18 -0.78
N PRO A 183 6.54 -5.45 -0.68
CA PRO A 183 7.12 -6.00 0.56
C PRO A 183 8.25 -5.18 1.16
N THR A 184 9.17 -4.66 0.33
CA THR A 184 10.27 -3.80 0.79
C THR A 184 9.74 -2.54 1.46
N VAL A 185 8.82 -1.83 0.81
CA VAL A 185 8.24 -0.61 1.37
C VAL A 185 7.44 -0.93 2.64
N LEU A 186 6.67 -2.02 2.67
CA LEU A 186 5.90 -2.42 3.85
C LEU A 186 6.80 -2.74 5.04
N PHE A 187 7.90 -3.46 4.82
CA PHE A 187 8.89 -3.73 5.85
C PHE A 187 9.52 -2.44 6.39
N LEU A 188 10.01 -1.57 5.49
CA LEU A 188 10.65 -0.32 5.88
C LEU A 188 9.69 0.64 6.60
N LEU A 189 8.45 0.75 6.14
CA LEU A 189 7.43 1.57 6.80
C LEU A 189 6.99 0.97 8.13
N SER A 190 6.89 -0.35 8.25
CA SER A 190 6.61 -1.00 9.54
C SER A 190 7.68 -0.68 10.58
N VAL A 191 8.95 -0.66 10.15
CA VAL A 191 10.06 -0.23 11.01
C VAL A 191 9.97 1.26 11.34
N ALA A 192 9.83 2.13 10.33
CA ALA A 192 9.84 3.59 10.52
C ALA A 192 8.67 4.09 11.38
N LEU A 193 7.45 3.67 11.05
CA LEU A 193 6.24 4.03 11.78
C LEU A 193 6.18 3.36 13.17
N GLY A 194 6.67 2.12 13.31
CA GLY A 194 6.80 1.47 14.61
C GLY A 194 7.70 2.25 15.56
N ILE A 195 8.86 2.72 15.07
CA ILE A 195 9.77 3.61 15.81
C ILE A 195 9.07 4.95 16.12
N TYR A 196 8.39 5.55 15.15
CA TYR A 196 7.70 6.81 15.33
C TYR A 196 6.61 6.74 16.41
N PHE A 197 5.68 5.77 16.32
CA PHE A 197 4.58 5.65 17.27
C PHE A 197 5.03 5.30 18.68
N ILE A 198 6.10 4.52 18.85
CA ILE A 198 6.57 4.09 20.18
C ILE A 198 7.59 5.06 20.78
N LYS A 199 8.49 5.64 19.97
CA LYS A 199 9.59 6.49 20.45
C LYS A 199 9.39 7.97 20.15
N GLY A 200 8.37 8.36 19.39
CA GLY A 200 8.13 9.73 18.96
C GLY A 200 9.21 10.27 18.02
N LYS A 201 10.08 9.42 17.48
CA LYS A 201 11.24 9.85 16.67
C LYS A 201 10.84 9.98 15.21
N ALA A 202 10.81 11.22 14.72
CA ALA A 202 10.63 11.48 13.30
C ALA A 202 11.90 11.14 12.51
N ALA A 203 11.75 10.75 11.24
CA ALA A 203 12.89 10.62 10.34
C ALA A 203 13.60 11.97 10.19
N PRO A 204 14.94 12.03 10.20
CA PRO A 204 15.64 13.28 9.93
C PRO A 204 15.44 13.70 8.47
N ARG A 205 15.54 15.01 8.20
CA ARG A 205 15.30 15.61 6.87
C ARG A 205 16.11 14.94 5.76
N TRP A 206 17.38 14.67 6.02
CA TRP A 206 18.27 14.04 5.05
C TRP A 206 17.81 12.61 4.71
N ALA A 207 17.24 11.87 5.67
CA ALA A 207 16.75 10.52 5.43
C ALA A 207 15.49 10.52 4.56
N ILE A 208 14.61 11.53 4.70
CA ILE A 208 13.44 11.70 3.83
C ILE A 208 13.91 11.94 2.39
N LEU A 209 14.83 12.88 2.18
CA LEU A 209 15.38 13.19 0.86
C LEU A 209 16.10 11.98 0.26
N ALA A 210 16.95 11.30 1.04
CA ALA A 210 17.67 10.12 0.61
C ALA A 210 16.70 8.99 0.24
N ALA A 211 15.62 8.77 0.98
CA ALA A 211 14.62 7.75 0.68
C ALA A 211 13.86 8.04 -0.62
N ILE A 212 13.47 9.29 -0.87
CA ILE A 212 12.82 9.69 -2.13
C ILE A 212 13.77 9.51 -3.31
N MET A 213 15.01 9.99 -3.20
CA MET A 213 16.02 9.82 -4.24
C MET A 213 16.33 8.34 -4.50
N ALA A 214 16.48 7.54 -3.44
CA ALA A 214 16.72 6.11 -3.56
C ALA A 214 15.53 5.41 -4.24
N ALA A 215 14.29 5.78 -3.90
CA ALA A 215 13.11 5.24 -4.56
C ALA A 215 13.05 5.61 -6.05
N MET A 216 13.36 6.87 -6.42
CA MET A 216 13.42 7.32 -7.81
C MET A 216 14.42 6.52 -8.66
N LEU A 217 15.55 6.10 -8.08
CA LEU A 217 16.57 5.33 -8.77
C LEU A 217 16.29 3.81 -8.76
N ALA A 218 15.81 3.29 -7.62
CA ALA A 218 15.64 1.85 -7.41
C ALA A 218 14.37 1.30 -8.09
N ILE A 219 13.31 2.11 -8.19
CA ILE A 219 12.06 1.66 -8.80
C ILE A 219 12.29 1.29 -10.28
N PRO A 220 12.78 2.17 -11.18
CA PRO A 220 13.01 1.79 -12.58
C PRO A 220 13.89 0.54 -12.72
N SER A 221 14.96 0.47 -11.92
CA SER A 221 15.95 -0.61 -11.95
C SER A 221 15.45 -1.97 -11.44
N THR A 222 14.20 -2.10 -11.01
CA THR A 222 13.70 -3.34 -10.37
C THR A 222 13.61 -4.51 -11.35
N SER A 223 13.27 -4.29 -12.62
CA SER A 223 13.16 -5.35 -13.62
C SER A 223 14.52 -5.98 -13.90
N GLU A 224 15.53 -5.14 -14.18
CA GLU A 224 16.93 -5.54 -14.36
C GLU A 224 17.47 -6.24 -13.10
N TYR A 225 17.21 -5.67 -11.92
CA TYR A 225 17.59 -6.30 -10.66
C TYR A 225 17.05 -7.72 -10.52
N ARG A 226 15.77 -7.94 -10.82
CA ARG A 226 15.15 -9.28 -10.71
C ARG A 226 15.76 -10.29 -11.67
N GLN A 227 16.23 -9.85 -12.84
CA GLN A 227 16.91 -10.74 -13.78
C GLN A 227 18.29 -11.15 -13.26
N LEU A 228 19.06 -10.18 -12.76
CA LEU A 228 20.43 -10.39 -12.25
C LEU A 228 20.46 -11.07 -10.87
N ALA A 229 19.48 -10.81 -10.01
CA ALA A 229 19.44 -11.31 -8.64
C ALA A 229 19.13 -12.81 -8.52
N LYS A 230 18.77 -13.48 -9.63
CA LYS A 230 18.56 -14.94 -9.67
C LYS A 230 19.82 -15.72 -9.29
N GLU A 231 21.00 -15.20 -9.62
CA GLU A 231 22.28 -15.86 -9.32
C GLU A 231 22.87 -15.37 -7.99
N ASP A 232 23.01 -14.05 -7.84
CA ASP A 232 23.58 -13.42 -6.63
C ASP A 232 23.02 -12.00 -6.46
N PRO A 233 22.13 -11.76 -5.48
CA PRO A 233 21.53 -10.46 -5.23
C PRO A 233 22.53 -9.33 -4.92
N LEU A 234 23.66 -9.65 -4.29
CA LEU A 234 24.66 -8.65 -3.92
C LEU A 234 25.50 -8.23 -5.13
N LYS A 235 25.81 -9.17 -6.02
CA LYS A 235 26.43 -8.83 -7.32
C LYS A 235 25.45 -8.07 -8.20
N ALA A 236 24.18 -8.47 -8.25
CA ALA A 236 23.14 -7.77 -8.99
C ALA A 236 23.06 -6.29 -8.59
N LEU A 237 23.04 -6.00 -7.28
CA LEU A 237 23.01 -4.61 -6.78
C LEU A 237 24.23 -3.78 -7.23
N ARG A 238 25.40 -4.41 -7.35
CA ARG A 238 26.65 -3.74 -7.79
C ARG A 238 26.74 -3.58 -9.30
N ALA A 239 26.09 -4.47 -10.05
CA ALA A 239 26.09 -4.47 -11.50
C ALA A 239 25.13 -3.44 -12.11
N ILE A 240 24.05 -3.10 -11.39
CA ILE A 240 23.04 -2.16 -11.88
C ILE A 240 23.61 -0.76 -12.07
N ASN A 241 23.40 -0.22 -13.27
CA ASN A 241 23.65 1.18 -13.56
C ASN A 241 22.38 2.02 -13.27
N PHE A 242 22.20 2.39 -11.99
CA PHE A 242 21.05 3.17 -11.55
C PHE A 242 20.84 4.49 -12.32
N LYS A 243 21.93 5.10 -12.82
CA LYS A 243 21.86 6.34 -13.58
C LYS A 243 21.25 6.11 -14.95
N GLU A 244 21.68 5.06 -15.64
CA GLU A 244 21.19 4.69 -16.96
C GLU A 244 19.72 4.28 -16.90
N GLN A 245 19.35 3.44 -15.92
CA GLN A 245 17.96 3.06 -15.67
C GLN A 245 17.05 4.26 -15.37
N PHE A 246 17.56 5.25 -14.63
CA PHE A 246 16.81 6.49 -14.40
C PHE A 246 16.71 7.35 -15.65
N GLN A 247 17.74 7.41 -16.49
CA GLN A 247 17.71 8.14 -17.76
C GLN A 247 16.73 7.48 -18.75
N GLU A 248 16.70 6.16 -18.80
CA GLU A 248 15.72 5.38 -19.58
C GLU A 248 14.29 5.65 -19.10
N ALA A 249 14.06 5.71 -17.78
CA ALA A 249 12.75 6.07 -17.23
C ALA A 249 12.28 7.50 -17.58
N LEU A 250 13.20 8.38 -17.99
CA LEU A 250 12.92 9.74 -18.47
C LEU A 250 12.83 9.81 -20.01
N ASP A 251 13.16 8.73 -20.72
CA ASP A 251 13.07 8.66 -22.17
C ASP A 251 11.59 8.73 -22.58
N PRO A 252 11.20 9.67 -23.46
CA PRO A 252 9.89 9.70 -24.07
C PRO A 252 9.45 8.33 -24.58
N ASN A 253 10.32 7.57 -25.24
CA ASN A 253 9.98 6.29 -25.86
C ASN A 253 9.85 5.12 -24.88
N ALA A 254 10.29 5.29 -23.62
CA ALA A 254 10.20 4.21 -22.64
C ALA A 254 8.74 3.82 -22.40
N ILE A 255 8.52 2.52 -22.24
CA ILE A 255 7.22 1.98 -21.82
C ILE A 255 7.09 2.25 -20.32
N SER A 256 5.94 2.76 -19.89
CA SER A 256 5.72 3.12 -18.47
C SER A 256 4.30 2.81 -18.00
N GLU A 257 4.13 2.67 -16.69
CA GLU A 257 2.82 2.40 -16.08
C GLU A 257 1.85 3.57 -16.28
N LEU A 258 2.35 4.81 -16.31
CA LEU A 258 1.53 6.00 -16.61
C LEU A 258 1.08 6.05 -18.08
N LYS A 259 1.89 5.52 -18.99
CA LYS A 259 1.51 5.32 -20.41
C LYS A 259 0.33 4.35 -20.52
N ASN A 260 0.39 3.23 -19.81
CA ASN A 260 -0.73 2.28 -19.74
C ASN A 260 -1.99 2.94 -19.19
N ALA A 261 -1.87 3.76 -18.14
CA ALA A 261 -3.01 4.51 -17.61
C ALA A 261 -3.60 5.51 -18.61
N THR A 262 -2.76 6.15 -19.43
CA THR A 262 -3.22 7.06 -20.49
C THR A 262 -3.97 6.30 -21.59
N ALA A 263 -3.52 5.10 -21.95
CA ALA A 263 -4.22 4.23 -22.90
C ALA A 263 -5.60 3.79 -22.35
N VAL A 264 -5.68 3.41 -21.07
CA VAL A 264 -6.96 3.08 -20.42
C VAL A 264 -7.92 4.28 -20.39
N ILE A 265 -7.42 5.47 -20.04
CA ILE A 265 -8.20 6.72 -20.08
C ILE A 265 -8.73 6.97 -21.49
N ALA A 266 -7.87 6.86 -22.50
CA ALA A 266 -8.23 7.05 -23.90
C ALA A 266 -9.31 6.06 -24.35
N ALA A 267 -9.15 4.77 -24.01
CA ALA A 267 -10.13 3.73 -24.35
C ALA A 267 -11.47 3.98 -23.67
N THR A 268 -11.44 4.40 -22.40
CA THR A 268 -12.65 4.75 -21.62
C THR A 268 -13.36 5.96 -22.23
N GLU A 269 -12.65 7.03 -22.57
CA GLU A 269 -13.28 8.20 -23.20
C GLU A 269 -13.81 7.92 -24.60
N ALA A 270 -13.11 7.08 -25.39
CA ALA A 270 -13.53 6.73 -26.74
C ALA A 270 -14.80 5.87 -26.78
N THR A 271 -14.96 4.98 -25.81
CA THR A 271 -16.09 4.03 -25.75
C THR A 271 -17.23 4.51 -24.85
N GLY A 272 -16.93 5.32 -23.84
CA GLY A 272 -17.85 5.64 -22.75
C GLY A 272 -18.11 4.46 -21.80
N ASP A 273 -17.29 3.40 -21.85
CA ASP A 273 -17.48 2.16 -21.09
C ASP A 273 -16.89 2.25 -19.67
N TYR A 274 -17.61 2.95 -18.79
CA TYR A 274 -17.28 3.07 -17.37
C TYR A 274 -17.81 1.89 -16.55
N GLU A 275 -17.04 1.42 -15.57
CA GLU A 275 -17.46 0.29 -14.69
C GLU A 275 -18.36 0.70 -13.52
N PHE A 276 -18.43 1.99 -13.19
CA PHE A 276 -19.31 2.54 -12.14
C PHE A 276 -19.21 1.83 -10.76
N GLY A 277 -18.04 1.31 -10.40
CA GLY A 277 -17.78 0.61 -9.16
C GLY A 277 -17.84 -0.92 -9.26
N ALA A 278 -18.15 -1.47 -10.44
CA ALA A 278 -18.17 -2.91 -10.66
C ALA A 278 -16.80 -3.54 -10.40
N GLY A 279 -15.71 -2.92 -10.86
CA GLY A 279 -14.36 -3.43 -10.66
C GLY A 279 -13.96 -3.48 -9.18
N TYR A 280 -14.31 -2.47 -8.38
CA TYR A 280 -14.10 -2.51 -6.92
C TYR A 280 -14.84 -3.67 -6.24
N TRP A 281 -16.09 -3.92 -6.60
CA TRP A 281 -16.88 -5.01 -6.04
C TRP A 281 -16.34 -6.38 -6.48
N ASN A 282 -16.11 -6.53 -7.79
CA ASN A 282 -15.60 -7.75 -8.39
C ASN A 282 -14.24 -8.12 -7.80
N GLN A 283 -13.37 -7.14 -7.50
CA GLN A 283 -12.08 -7.40 -6.86
C GLN A 283 -12.22 -7.92 -5.41
N ILE A 284 -13.25 -7.49 -4.67
CA ILE A 284 -13.56 -8.07 -3.35
C ILE A 284 -14.01 -9.52 -3.51
N VAL A 285 -14.97 -9.77 -4.40
CA VAL A 285 -15.45 -11.13 -4.67
C VAL A 285 -14.29 -12.01 -5.13
N PHE A 286 -13.44 -11.50 -6.01
CA PHE A 286 -12.27 -12.19 -6.53
C PHE A 286 -11.34 -12.66 -5.42
N ARG A 287 -11.07 -11.79 -4.44
CA ARG A 287 -10.10 -12.04 -3.38
C ARG A 287 -10.63 -12.90 -2.24
N PHE A 288 -11.92 -12.80 -1.90
CA PHE A 288 -12.50 -13.41 -0.70
C PHE A 288 -13.42 -14.60 -0.98
N VAL A 289 -13.91 -14.78 -2.21
CA VAL A 289 -14.79 -15.91 -2.58
C VAL A 289 -13.94 -16.98 -3.28
N PRO A 290 -13.60 -18.09 -2.59
CA PRO A 290 -12.81 -19.17 -3.18
C PRO A 290 -13.68 -20.02 -4.11
N ALA A 291 -13.44 -19.89 -5.42
CA ALA A 291 -14.14 -20.67 -6.44
C ALA A 291 -13.97 -22.19 -6.26
N GLN A 292 -12.87 -22.63 -5.63
CA GLN A 292 -12.57 -24.04 -5.39
C GLN A 292 -13.49 -24.67 -4.35
N LEU A 293 -14.02 -23.88 -3.41
CA LEU A 293 -14.91 -24.36 -2.35
C LEU A 293 -16.38 -24.14 -2.69
N LEU A 294 -16.68 -23.03 -3.38
CA LEU A 294 -18.06 -22.58 -3.64
C LEU A 294 -18.51 -22.76 -5.10
N GLY A 295 -17.59 -23.11 -6.00
CA GLY A 295 -17.84 -23.21 -7.44
C GLY A 295 -17.57 -21.91 -8.19
N GLN A 296 -17.13 -22.03 -9.44
CA GLN A 296 -16.88 -20.88 -10.31
C GLN A 296 -18.18 -20.14 -10.65
N ASP A 297 -19.27 -20.87 -10.92
CA ASP A 297 -20.58 -20.29 -11.24
C ASP A 297 -21.10 -19.41 -10.11
N PHE A 298 -20.93 -19.84 -8.85
CA PHE A 298 -21.31 -19.05 -7.68
C PHE A 298 -20.49 -17.76 -7.59
N LYS A 299 -19.17 -17.84 -7.83
CA LYS A 299 -18.29 -16.66 -7.81
C LYS A 299 -18.66 -15.68 -8.93
N ASN A 300 -18.87 -16.17 -10.15
CA ASN A 300 -19.24 -15.34 -11.29
C ASN A 300 -20.64 -14.72 -11.11
N ALA A 301 -21.59 -15.43 -10.49
CA ALA A 301 -22.91 -14.89 -10.17
C ALA A 301 -22.86 -13.75 -9.14
N LEU A 302 -21.82 -13.67 -8.31
CA LEU A 302 -21.58 -12.56 -7.40
C LEU A 302 -20.89 -11.37 -8.10
N MET A 303 -20.22 -11.58 -9.22
CA MET A 303 -19.54 -10.53 -9.97
C MET A 303 -20.51 -9.78 -10.90
N ILE A 304 -20.42 -8.46 -10.92
CA ILE A 304 -21.16 -7.61 -11.84
C ILE A 304 -20.50 -7.73 -13.22
N GLY A 305 -21.25 -8.16 -14.24
CA GLY A 305 -20.70 -8.42 -15.57
C GLY A 305 -20.08 -9.81 -15.75
N GLY A 306 -20.15 -10.68 -14.73
CA GLY A 306 -19.76 -12.09 -14.79
C GLY A 306 -18.27 -12.35 -14.56
N GLU A 307 -17.38 -11.45 -15.00
CA GLU A 307 -15.93 -11.56 -14.81
C GLU A 307 -15.28 -10.21 -14.49
N GLN A 308 -14.10 -10.24 -13.88
CA GLN A 308 -13.28 -9.05 -13.67
C GLN A 308 -12.72 -8.60 -15.02
N ARG A 309 -12.93 -7.33 -15.39
CA ARG A 309 -12.39 -6.76 -16.62
C ARG A 309 -10.85 -6.77 -16.59
N ASP A 310 -10.25 -7.36 -17.62
CA ASP A 310 -8.82 -7.18 -17.90
C ASP A 310 -8.61 -5.88 -18.68
N MET A 311 -7.75 -5.01 -18.15
CA MET A 311 -7.50 -3.69 -18.74
C MET A 311 -6.65 -3.76 -20.01
N SER A 312 -5.81 -4.79 -20.16
CA SER A 312 -5.07 -5.03 -21.39
C SER A 312 -6.01 -5.42 -22.51
N ASP A 313 -6.89 -6.39 -22.25
CA ASP A 313 -7.88 -6.85 -23.23
C ASP A 313 -8.83 -5.71 -23.60
N PHE A 314 -9.25 -4.88 -22.63
CA PHE A 314 -10.05 -3.69 -22.88
C PHE A 314 -9.37 -2.71 -23.84
N VAL A 315 -8.10 -2.37 -23.61
CA VAL A 315 -7.34 -1.47 -24.47
C VAL A 315 -7.12 -2.08 -25.86
N GLU A 316 -6.81 -3.37 -25.92
CA GLU A 316 -6.58 -4.10 -27.18
C GLU A 316 -7.83 -4.13 -28.05
N ASN A 317 -9.01 -4.35 -27.46
CA ASN A 317 -10.28 -4.35 -28.18
C ASN A 317 -10.63 -2.98 -28.79
N VAL A 318 -10.14 -1.88 -28.21
CA VAL A 318 -10.43 -0.52 -28.69
C VAL A 318 -9.38 -0.01 -29.69
N PHE A 319 -8.10 -0.28 -29.43
CA PHE A 319 -6.99 0.31 -30.21
C PHE A 319 -6.14 -0.70 -30.98
N GLY A 320 -6.37 -2.01 -30.82
CA GLY A 320 -5.65 -3.07 -31.54
C GLY A 320 -4.22 -3.32 -31.03
N PHE A 321 -3.87 -2.84 -29.84
CA PHE A 321 -2.60 -3.15 -29.18
C PHE A 321 -2.82 -3.51 -27.70
N GLY A 322 -2.11 -4.54 -27.22
CA GLY A 322 -2.13 -4.95 -25.82
C GLY A 322 -1.20 -4.10 -24.94
N LEU A 323 -1.52 -4.03 -23.65
CA LEU A 323 -0.64 -3.41 -22.66
C LEU A 323 0.55 -4.35 -22.37
N PRO A 324 1.79 -3.85 -22.26
CA PRO A 324 2.94 -4.70 -22.03
C PRO A 324 2.87 -5.47 -20.71
N VAL A 325 3.13 -6.79 -20.79
CA VAL A 325 3.10 -7.69 -19.64
C VAL A 325 4.14 -7.28 -18.59
N GLY A 326 3.75 -7.31 -17.31
CA GLY A 326 4.62 -6.97 -16.19
C GLY A 326 4.61 -5.49 -15.80
N LEU A 327 3.88 -4.65 -16.53
CA LEU A 327 3.55 -3.28 -16.13
C LEU A 327 2.12 -3.21 -15.62
N THR A 328 1.88 -2.28 -14.69
CA THR A 328 0.56 -2.10 -14.08
C THR A 328 -0.16 -0.93 -14.70
N VAL A 329 -1.49 -0.98 -14.69
CA VAL A 329 -2.30 0.24 -14.86
C VAL A 329 -2.25 0.99 -13.54
N THR A 330 -1.86 2.26 -13.56
CA THR A 330 -1.81 3.10 -12.34
C THR A 330 -3.21 3.51 -11.88
N GLY A 331 -3.29 4.01 -10.64
CA GLY A 331 -4.56 4.38 -10.02
C GLY A 331 -5.29 5.51 -10.72
N MET A 332 -4.56 6.31 -11.50
CA MET A 332 -5.15 7.36 -12.33
C MET A 332 -5.92 6.78 -13.50
N GLY A 333 -5.46 5.65 -14.07
CA GLY A 333 -6.13 4.98 -15.17
C GLY A 333 -7.35 4.19 -14.69
N ASP A 334 -7.19 3.38 -13.65
CA ASP A 334 -8.27 2.50 -13.20
C ASP A 334 -9.43 3.29 -12.56
N SER A 335 -9.16 4.30 -11.72
CA SER A 335 -10.21 5.10 -11.11
C SER A 335 -10.93 5.97 -12.14
N PHE A 336 -10.26 6.32 -13.24
CA PHE A 336 -10.90 6.96 -14.37
C PHE A 336 -11.78 5.99 -15.15
N ASN A 337 -11.37 4.74 -15.36
CA ASN A 337 -12.26 3.73 -15.96
C ASN A 337 -13.50 3.48 -15.11
N GLU A 338 -13.38 3.58 -13.78
CA GLU A 338 -14.51 3.40 -12.87
C GLU A 338 -15.49 4.59 -12.88
N PHE A 339 -14.99 5.83 -12.81
CA PHE A 339 -15.85 7.02 -12.58
C PHE A 339 -15.44 8.28 -13.35
N GLY A 340 -14.59 8.17 -14.36
CA GLY A 340 -14.00 9.31 -15.07
C GLY A 340 -13.24 10.24 -14.12
N TYR A 341 -13.40 11.55 -14.30
CA TYR A 341 -12.76 12.53 -13.41
C TYR A 341 -13.18 12.39 -11.93
N LEU A 342 -14.37 11.85 -11.65
CA LEU A 342 -14.81 11.63 -10.27
C LEU A 342 -14.06 10.48 -9.59
N GLY A 343 -13.29 9.69 -10.34
CA GLY A 343 -12.38 8.67 -9.80
C GLY A 343 -11.39 9.23 -8.77
N CYS A 344 -10.99 10.50 -8.91
CA CYS A 344 -10.11 11.15 -7.92
C CYS A 344 -10.73 11.22 -6.51
N LEU A 345 -12.06 11.16 -6.37
CA LEU A 345 -12.74 11.16 -5.07
C LEU A 345 -12.42 9.92 -4.24
N PHE A 346 -11.99 8.82 -4.86
CA PHE A 346 -11.44 7.67 -4.16
C PHE A 346 -10.26 8.07 -3.27
N PHE A 347 -9.33 8.88 -3.79
CA PHE A 347 -8.18 9.38 -3.03
C PHE A 347 -8.58 10.36 -1.92
N ALA A 348 -9.70 11.08 -2.07
CA ALA A 348 -10.27 11.89 -0.99
C ALA A 348 -10.87 11.01 0.12
N ALA A 349 -11.54 9.92 -0.23
CA ALA A 349 -12.02 8.94 0.74
C ALA A 349 -10.85 8.30 1.51
N LEU A 350 -9.76 7.96 0.82
CA LEU A 350 -8.52 7.52 1.47
C LEU A 350 -7.96 8.59 2.41
N GLY A 351 -7.84 9.84 1.96
CA GLY A 351 -7.38 10.94 2.81
C GLY A 351 -8.19 11.06 4.11
N TYR A 352 -9.52 10.93 4.01
CA TYR A 352 -10.42 10.95 5.17
C TYR A 352 -10.23 9.74 6.11
N LEU A 353 -10.11 8.55 5.54
CA LEU A 353 -9.84 7.31 6.29
C LEU A 353 -8.51 7.42 7.05
N PHE A 354 -7.44 7.82 6.36
CA PHE A 354 -6.11 7.97 6.96
C PHE A 354 -6.06 9.08 8.00
N LYS A 355 -6.80 10.17 7.83
CA LYS A 355 -6.94 11.20 8.87
C LYS A 355 -7.55 10.62 10.15
N THR A 356 -8.54 9.75 9.99
CA THR A 356 -9.19 9.08 11.12
C THR A 356 -8.28 8.06 11.78
N LEU A 357 -7.60 7.21 11.00
CA LEU A 357 -6.64 6.24 11.51
C LEU A 357 -5.47 6.93 12.21
N TRP A 358 -4.94 8.02 11.66
CA TRP A 358 -3.87 8.80 12.27
C TRP A 358 -4.29 9.39 13.62
N ALA A 359 -5.49 9.97 13.68
CA ALA A 359 -6.02 10.51 14.93
C ALA A 359 -6.28 9.40 15.97
N ALA A 360 -6.76 8.22 15.56
CA ALA A 360 -6.92 7.06 16.44
C ALA A 360 -5.57 6.51 16.93
N ALA A 361 -4.57 6.43 16.05
CA ALA A 361 -3.23 5.92 16.36
C ALA A 361 -2.49 6.76 17.40
N ASN A 362 -2.83 8.04 17.52
CA ASN A 362 -2.26 8.96 18.50
C ASN A 362 -3.05 9.02 19.83
N ARG A 363 -4.09 8.20 20.02
CA ARG A 363 -4.80 8.08 21.30
C ARG A 363 -4.06 7.17 22.28
N PRO A 364 -4.31 7.27 23.60
CA PRO A 364 -3.66 6.43 24.61
C PRO A 364 -3.77 4.92 24.34
N ASN A 365 -4.94 4.46 23.88
CA ASN A 365 -5.20 3.06 23.54
C ASN A 365 -5.20 2.81 22.02
N GLY A 366 -4.42 3.60 21.27
CA GLY A 366 -4.38 3.58 19.80
C GLY A 366 -3.61 2.40 19.18
N THR A 367 -3.24 1.35 19.92
CA THR A 367 -2.37 0.27 19.42
C THR A 367 -2.94 -0.42 18.18
N MET A 368 -4.23 -0.75 18.16
CA MET A 368 -4.87 -1.33 16.97
C MET A 368 -4.77 -0.39 15.76
N ALA A 369 -5.07 0.90 15.96
CA ALA A 369 -4.99 1.90 14.91
C ALA A 369 -3.55 2.11 14.39
N GLN A 370 -2.54 2.03 15.27
CA GLN A 370 -1.13 2.11 14.88
C GLN A 370 -0.75 0.97 13.92
N ILE A 371 -1.12 -0.27 14.26
CA ILE A 371 -0.82 -1.43 13.40
C ILE A 371 -1.64 -1.39 12.10
N LEU A 372 -2.93 -1.05 12.17
CA LEU A 372 -3.75 -0.88 10.96
C LEU A 372 -3.20 0.22 10.04
N TYR A 373 -2.79 1.36 10.60
CA TYR A 373 -2.18 2.45 9.84
C TYR A 373 -0.92 1.97 9.10
N ILE A 374 -0.02 1.28 9.81
CA ILE A 374 1.20 0.71 9.22
C ILE A 374 0.87 -0.18 8.02
N GLN A 375 -0.04 -1.14 8.19
CA GLN A 375 -0.34 -2.15 7.17
C GLN A 375 -1.00 -1.53 5.94
N VAL A 376 -2.01 -0.70 6.17
CA VAL A 376 -2.84 -0.13 5.08
C VAL A 376 -2.11 0.98 4.33
N THR A 377 -1.08 1.61 4.91
CA THR A 377 -0.29 2.68 4.24
C THR A 377 0.31 2.20 2.91
N THR A 378 0.78 0.95 2.84
CA THR A 378 1.32 0.40 1.59
C THR A 378 0.27 0.10 0.54
N SER A 379 -0.89 -0.43 0.96
CA SER A 379 -2.03 -0.60 0.06
C SER A 379 -2.49 0.74 -0.52
N ALA A 380 -2.42 1.82 0.27
CA ALA A 380 -2.77 3.15 -0.21
C ALA A 380 -1.74 3.73 -1.20
N MET A 381 -0.44 3.49 -0.98
CA MET A 381 0.59 3.78 -1.98
C MET A 381 0.35 3.00 -3.27
N ARG A 382 0.06 1.70 -3.15
CA ARG A 382 -0.22 0.82 -4.28
C ARG A 382 -1.45 1.26 -5.05
N ALA A 383 -2.45 1.82 -4.38
CA ALA A 383 -3.61 2.40 -5.05
C ALA A 383 -3.24 3.53 -6.03
N ALA A 384 -2.09 4.20 -5.87
CA ALA A 384 -1.61 5.17 -6.85
C ALA A 384 -0.70 4.54 -7.92
N THR A 385 0.15 3.57 -7.56
CA THR A 385 1.19 3.02 -8.46
C THR A 385 0.70 1.84 -9.30
N HIS A 386 -0.24 1.07 -8.77
CA HIS A 386 -0.94 -0.04 -9.42
C HIS A 386 -2.41 0.37 -9.46
N GLN A 387 -3.31 -0.39 -8.86
CA GLN A 387 -4.74 -0.19 -9.03
C GLN A 387 -5.42 0.26 -7.71
N THR A 388 -6.33 1.22 -7.79
CA THR A 388 -7.22 1.62 -6.70
C THR A 388 -8.17 0.50 -6.27
N ILE A 389 -8.60 -0.37 -7.19
CA ILE A 389 -9.50 -1.50 -6.88
C ILE A 389 -8.88 -2.50 -5.87
N ASP A 390 -7.54 -2.59 -5.80
CA ASP A 390 -6.82 -3.47 -4.87
C ASP A 390 -6.86 -3.00 -3.40
N PHE A 391 -7.15 -1.71 -3.17
CA PHE A 391 -7.08 -1.14 -1.84
C PHE A 391 -8.12 -1.73 -0.89
N LEU A 392 -9.39 -1.80 -1.32
CA LEU A 392 -10.50 -2.27 -0.49
C LEU A 392 -10.27 -3.70 0.00
N PRO A 393 -9.89 -4.66 -0.86
CA PRO A 393 -9.54 -6.00 -0.41
C PRO A 393 -8.39 -6.04 0.58
N GLY A 394 -7.32 -5.28 0.34
CA GLY A 394 -6.17 -5.18 1.27
C GLY A 394 -6.54 -4.57 2.62
N PHE A 395 -7.41 -3.56 2.61
CA PHE A 395 -7.94 -2.94 3.82
C PHE A 395 -8.82 -3.91 4.61
N ILE A 396 -9.76 -4.60 3.95
CA ILE A 396 -10.63 -5.61 4.57
C ILE A 396 -9.79 -6.73 5.17
N TYR A 397 -8.80 -7.24 4.44
CA TYR A 397 -7.85 -8.25 4.91
C TYR A 397 -7.17 -7.80 6.21
N SER A 398 -6.62 -6.58 6.22
CA SER A 398 -5.95 -6.02 7.40
C SER A 398 -6.91 -5.88 8.58
N VAL A 399 -8.12 -5.37 8.36
CA VAL A 399 -9.15 -5.20 9.40
C VAL A 399 -9.58 -6.54 9.99
N ILE A 400 -9.78 -7.58 9.17
CA ILE A 400 -10.18 -8.91 9.66
C ILE A 400 -9.12 -9.48 10.59
N PHE A 401 -7.86 -9.58 10.13
CA PHE A 401 -6.83 -10.27 10.89
C PHE A 401 -6.32 -9.47 12.08
N ILE A 402 -6.06 -8.16 11.91
CA ILE A 402 -5.62 -7.31 13.01
C ILE A 402 -6.76 -7.09 14.01
N GLY A 403 -8.01 -6.96 13.52
CA GLY A 403 -9.19 -6.88 14.36
C GLY A 403 -9.41 -8.14 15.19
N ALA A 404 -9.25 -9.33 14.61
CA ALA A 404 -9.34 -10.59 15.33
C ALA A 404 -8.28 -10.69 16.45
N ILE A 405 -7.02 -10.31 16.16
CA ILE A 405 -5.96 -10.29 17.18
C ILE A 405 -6.23 -9.23 18.25
N ALA A 406 -6.67 -8.03 17.86
CA ALA A 406 -7.01 -6.97 18.80
C ALA A 406 -8.18 -7.37 19.72
N PHE A 407 -9.20 -8.05 19.18
CA PHE A 407 -10.33 -8.58 19.95
C PHE A 407 -9.86 -9.63 20.96
N TYR A 408 -9.01 -10.58 20.54
CA TYR A 408 -8.40 -11.56 21.44
C TYR A 408 -7.55 -10.91 22.54
N ALA A 409 -6.77 -9.90 22.17
CA ALA A 409 -5.84 -9.21 23.05
C ALA A 409 -6.48 -8.08 23.87
N THR A 410 -7.78 -7.85 23.75
CA THR A 410 -8.48 -6.80 24.50
C THR A 410 -8.32 -7.07 26.00
N GLU A 411 -7.94 -6.03 26.75
CA GLU A 411 -7.88 -6.08 28.20
C GLU A 411 -9.31 -6.32 28.72
N ARG A 412 -9.58 -7.56 29.13
CA ARG A 412 -10.77 -7.87 29.92
C ARG A 412 -10.42 -7.42 31.32
N GLY A 413 -11.06 -6.36 31.77
CA GLY A 413 -10.78 -5.73 33.06
C GLY A 413 -10.53 -6.80 34.12
N VAL A 414 -9.42 -6.65 34.86
CA VAL A 414 -9.28 -7.29 36.17
C VAL A 414 -10.59 -7.04 36.88
N PHE A 415 -11.25 -8.09 37.36
CA PHE A 415 -12.36 -7.96 38.28
C PHE A 415 -11.85 -7.11 39.45
N THR A 416 -12.11 -5.80 39.41
CA THR A 416 -11.83 -4.92 40.54
C THR A 416 -12.82 -5.35 41.60
N ALA A 417 -12.37 -6.18 42.53
CA ALA A 417 -13.09 -6.39 43.76
C ALA A 417 -13.43 -5.00 44.34
N PRO A 418 -14.64 -4.76 44.88
CA PRO A 418 -15.16 -3.41 45.13
C PRO A 418 -14.40 -2.58 46.18
N PHE A 419 -13.27 -3.06 46.68
CA PHE A 419 -12.54 -2.48 47.80
C PHE A 419 -11.03 -2.47 47.55
N SER A 420 -10.57 -1.64 46.62
CA SER A 420 -9.19 -1.15 46.69
C SER A 420 -9.15 0.33 46.31
N ARG A 421 -9.60 1.18 47.23
CA ARG A 421 -9.23 2.60 47.24
C ARG A 421 -7.73 2.68 47.50
N VAL A 422 -6.96 2.98 46.48
CA VAL A 422 -5.62 3.57 46.66
C VAL A 422 -5.73 5.03 46.24
N HIS A 423 -5.52 5.92 47.21
CA HIS A 423 -5.56 7.36 47.03
C HIS A 423 -4.58 7.82 45.94
N SER A 424 -5.09 8.64 45.02
CA SER A 424 -4.28 9.41 44.07
C SER A 424 -3.70 10.65 44.75
N PRO A 425 -2.37 10.91 44.69
CA PRO A 425 -1.84 12.24 44.87
C PRO A 425 -2.01 13.02 43.57
N SER A 426 -2.80 14.07 43.69
CA SER A 426 -3.02 15.13 42.72
C SER A 426 -1.72 15.82 42.28
N GLN A 427 -1.77 16.37 41.06
CA GLN A 427 -0.94 17.46 40.49
C GLN A 427 0.39 17.08 39.85
N LEU A 428 0.50 17.35 38.54
CA LEU A 428 1.44 18.32 37.95
C LEU A 428 1.35 18.29 36.42
N LEU A 429 0.51 19.17 35.85
CA LEU A 429 0.64 19.63 34.47
C LEU A 429 0.65 21.17 34.51
N SER A 430 1.84 21.74 34.41
CA SER A 430 2.05 23.09 33.91
C SER A 430 3.25 23.10 32.97
N LYS A 431 3.05 23.77 31.83
CA LYS A 431 3.94 24.03 30.68
C LYS A 431 3.96 23.01 29.55
#